data_AF-A0A960T1G9-F1
#
_entry.id   AF-A0A960T1G9-F1
#
_cell.length_a   1.000
_cell.length_b   1.000
_cell.length_c   1.000
_cell.angle_alpha   90.00
_cell.angle_beta   90.00
_cell.angle_gamma   90.00
#
_symmetry.space_group_name_H-M   'P 1'
#
loop_
_entity.id
_entity.type
_entity.pdbx_description
1 polymer ?
#
loop_
_entity_poly.entity_id
_entity_poly.type
_entity_poly.pdbx_seq_one_letter_code
_entity_poly.pdbx_strand_id
1 'polypeptide(L)'
;MKAVVFVIAGILAAAARGGDAGSWNPLFNGSDLSGWKTPADVAWAWKVEDGVIRGITDEKAHGRDLWSEREFGDFVLELDWRFPDPPVKKMLKIILPNGDDALNPDGTRKKEEVLFGGDSGATRQPTEVIPKKCSPNAI
;
A
#
# COMPACT_ATOMS: atom_id res chain seq x y z
N MET A 1 52.64 23.22 -12.63
CA MET A 1 51.22 22.85 -12.76
C MET A 1 50.54 23.29 -11.47
N LYS A 2 49.72 24.35 -11.50
CA LYS A 2 49.13 24.94 -10.29
C LYS A 2 47.74 24.33 -10.08
N ALA A 3 47.55 23.63 -8.97
CA ALA A 3 46.26 23.08 -8.57
C ALA A 3 45.30 24.20 -8.15
N VAL A 4 44.07 24.16 -8.66
CA VAL A 4 42.98 25.04 -8.23
C VAL A 4 42.05 24.20 -7.38
N VAL A 5 41.98 24.51 -6.09
CA VAL A 5 41.04 23.90 -5.14
C VAL A 5 39.81 24.79 -5.08
N PHE A 6 38.67 24.30 -5.54
CA PHE A 6 37.38 24.95 -5.32
C PHE A 6 36.80 24.44 -4.00
N VAL A 7 36.83 25.29 -2.96
CA VAL A 7 36.03 25.09 -1.75
C VAL A 7 34.63 25.61 -2.06
N ILE A 8 33.70 24.70 -2.37
CA ILE A 8 32.28 25.05 -2.41
C ILE A 8 31.78 24.99 -0.98
N ALA A 9 31.69 26.15 -0.33
CA ALA A 9 30.94 26.31 0.91
C ALA A 9 29.45 26.15 0.59
N GLY A 10 28.93 24.93 0.78
CA GLY A 10 27.51 24.65 0.69
C GLY A 10 26.76 25.37 1.81
N ILE A 11 25.97 26.38 1.46
CA ILE A 11 25.03 27.03 2.35
C ILE A 11 24.03 25.97 2.83
N LEU A 12 24.08 25.61 4.12
CA LEU A 12 22.98 24.93 4.79
C LEU A 12 21.83 25.94 4.94
N ALA A 13 20.98 26.01 3.92
CA ALA A 13 19.68 26.62 4.07
C ALA A 13 18.76 25.59 4.74
N ALA A 14 18.80 25.53 6.08
CA ALA A 14 17.73 24.92 6.85
C ALA A 14 16.47 25.80 6.68
N ALA A 15 15.71 25.54 5.61
CA ALA A 15 14.37 26.07 5.49
C ALA A 15 13.49 25.34 6.51
N ALA A 16 13.46 25.86 7.73
CA ALA A 16 12.35 25.61 8.65
C ALA A 16 11.08 26.16 7.99
N ARG A 17 10.33 25.28 7.32
CA ARG A 17 8.99 25.61 6.84
C ARG A 17 8.02 25.46 8.01
N GLY A 18 7.32 26.55 8.28
CA GLY A 18 6.44 26.76 9.42
C GLY A 18 5.29 25.77 9.52
N GLY A 19 4.80 25.61 10.74
CA GLY A 19 3.68 24.75 11.08
C GLY A 19 2.31 25.32 10.72
N ASP A 20 1.38 24.36 10.59
CA ASP A 20 -0.09 24.44 10.66
C ASP A 20 -0.87 24.89 9.42
N ALA A 21 -0.70 24.12 8.34
CA ALA A 21 -1.79 23.32 7.78
C ALA A 21 -1.39 21.85 7.98
N GLY A 22 -2.26 20.99 8.52
CA GLY A 22 -1.90 19.65 9.03
C GLY A 22 -0.88 18.93 8.15
N SER A 23 0.37 18.85 8.63
CA SER A 23 1.48 18.34 7.84
C SER A 23 1.33 16.84 7.67
N TRP A 24 1.19 16.40 6.43
CA TRP A 24 1.21 15.00 6.05
C TRP A 24 2.54 14.34 6.42
N ASN A 25 2.48 13.15 7.02
CA ASN A 25 3.65 12.36 7.36
C ASN A 25 3.72 11.11 6.49
N PRO A 26 4.76 10.95 5.64
CA PRO A 26 4.94 9.76 4.84
C PRO A 26 5.06 8.50 5.71
N LEU A 27 4.25 7.48 5.40
CA LEU A 27 4.27 6.13 5.96
C LEU A 27 5.18 5.20 5.13
N PHE A 28 5.37 5.48 3.85
CA PHE A 28 6.32 4.78 2.98
C PHE A 28 7.49 5.70 2.61
N ASN A 29 8.71 5.18 2.73
CA ASN A 29 9.95 5.93 2.48
C ASN A 29 10.37 5.97 1.00
N GLY A 30 9.71 5.20 0.12
CA GLY A 30 10.04 5.14 -1.30
C GLY A 30 11.13 4.11 -1.68
N SER A 31 11.79 3.47 -0.71
CA SER A 31 12.94 2.58 -0.96
C SER A 31 12.75 1.16 -0.47
N ASP A 32 12.11 0.96 0.68
CA ASP A 32 12.03 -0.33 1.36
C ASP A 32 10.83 -0.39 2.33
N LEU A 33 10.67 -1.54 2.98
CA LEU A 33 9.57 -1.80 3.90
C LEU A 33 9.90 -1.43 5.36
N SER A 34 10.88 -0.55 5.61
CA SER A 34 11.13 -0.05 6.98
C SER A 34 9.89 0.66 7.51
N GLY A 35 9.50 0.34 8.75
CA GLY A 35 8.24 0.82 9.32
C GLY A 35 7.02 -0.03 8.98
N TRP A 36 7.22 -1.17 8.30
CA TRP A 36 6.18 -2.16 7.99
C TRP A 36 6.53 -3.55 8.53
N LYS A 37 5.50 -4.34 8.84
CA LYS A 37 5.61 -5.71 9.34
C LYS A 37 4.60 -6.62 8.65
N THR A 38 4.96 -7.88 8.46
CA THR A 38 4.14 -8.96 7.90
C THR A 38 4.57 -10.27 8.56
N PRO A 39 3.72 -11.31 8.64
CA PRO A 39 4.16 -12.61 9.13
C PRO A 39 5.34 -13.16 8.32
N ALA A 40 6.32 -13.75 9.00
CA ALA A 40 7.62 -14.10 8.41
C ALA A 40 7.51 -15.17 7.31
N ASP A 41 6.55 -16.08 7.42
CA ASP A 41 6.25 -17.14 6.47
C ASP A 41 5.67 -16.63 5.14
N VAL A 42 5.16 -15.40 5.12
CA VAL A 42 4.60 -14.74 3.94
C VAL A 42 5.32 -13.44 3.57
N ALA A 43 6.51 -13.18 4.15
CA ALA A 43 7.29 -11.98 3.84
C ALA A 43 7.68 -11.87 2.36
N TRP A 44 7.76 -13.00 1.65
CA TRP A 44 8.01 -13.05 0.20
C TRP A 44 6.89 -12.39 -0.63
N ALA A 45 5.70 -12.20 -0.05
CA ALA A 45 4.55 -11.62 -0.73
C ALA A 45 4.65 -10.09 -0.91
N TRP A 46 5.60 -9.41 -0.28
CA TRP A 46 5.77 -7.96 -0.39
C TRP A 46 7.19 -7.60 -0.82
N LYS A 47 7.29 -6.67 -1.76
CA LYS A 47 8.57 -6.12 -2.22
C LYS A 47 8.40 -4.68 -2.64
N VAL A 48 9.49 -3.93 -2.64
CA VAL A 48 9.54 -2.60 -3.25
C VAL A 48 10.16 -2.72 -4.64
N GLU A 49 9.42 -2.31 -5.65
CA GLU A 49 9.88 -2.26 -7.05
C GLU A 49 9.57 -0.87 -7.62
N ASP A 50 10.55 -0.22 -8.25
CA ASP A 50 10.38 1.12 -8.85
C ASP A 50 9.80 2.19 -7.91
N GLY A 51 10.12 2.10 -6.62
CA GLY A 51 9.59 2.99 -5.59
C GLY A 51 8.10 2.80 -5.31
N VAL A 52 7.61 1.57 -5.50
CA VAL A 52 6.21 1.14 -5.29
C VAL A 52 6.19 -0.11 -4.41
N ILE A 53 5.26 -0.17 -3.45
CA ILE A 53 5.03 -1.39 -2.67
C ILE A 53 4.20 -2.36 -3.50
N ARG A 54 4.82 -3.46 -3.95
CA ARG A 54 4.15 -4.50 -4.73
C ARG A 54 3.80 -5.70 -3.87
N GLY A 55 2.51 -5.98 -3.78
CA GLY A 55 1.97 -7.25 -3.31
C GLY A 55 2.03 -8.33 -4.40
N ILE A 56 2.45 -9.53 -4.04
CA ILE A 56 2.45 -10.72 -4.87
C ILE A 56 1.33 -11.64 -4.38
N THR A 57 0.47 -12.03 -5.32
CA THR A 57 -0.70 -12.83 -5.03
C THR A 57 -0.54 -14.21 -5.65
N ASP A 58 -0.41 -15.24 -4.82
CA ASP A 58 -0.57 -16.65 -5.24
C ASP A 58 -1.79 -17.28 -4.53
N GLU A 59 -2.20 -18.47 -5.00
CA GLU A 59 -3.35 -19.22 -4.46
C GLU A 59 -3.11 -19.77 -3.03
N LYS A 60 -1.87 -19.76 -2.54
CA LYS A 60 -1.49 -20.24 -1.20
C LYS A 60 -1.41 -19.13 -0.17
N ALA A 61 -1.35 -17.87 -0.59
CA ALA A 61 -0.93 -16.79 0.28
C ALA A 61 -2.10 -16.10 1.01
N HIS A 62 -2.83 -16.91 1.79
CA HIS A 62 -3.67 -16.40 2.87
C HIS A 62 -2.79 -15.80 3.98
N GLY A 63 -3.23 -14.73 4.65
CA GLY A 63 -2.53 -14.14 5.81
C GLY A 63 -1.35 -13.21 5.50
N ARG A 64 -1.21 -12.75 4.25
CA ARG A 64 -0.13 -11.88 3.76
C ARG A 64 -0.37 -10.40 3.98
N ASP A 65 -1.01 -9.98 5.06
CA ASP A 65 -1.27 -8.57 5.27
C ASP A 65 0.03 -7.81 5.62
N LEU A 66 0.20 -6.63 5.02
CA LEU A 66 1.28 -5.71 5.36
C LEU A 66 0.71 -4.65 6.32
N TRP A 67 1.29 -4.58 7.51
CA TRP A 67 0.88 -3.65 8.56
C TRP A 67 1.96 -2.60 8.80
N SER A 68 1.57 -1.37 9.15
CA SER A 68 2.53 -0.44 9.72
C SER A 68 3.01 -0.96 11.08
N GLU A 69 4.28 -0.70 11.41
CA GLU A 69 4.80 -0.93 12.77
C GLU A 69 4.16 0.02 13.77
N ARG A 70 3.88 1.24 13.31
CA ARG A 70 3.19 2.29 14.08
C ARG A 70 1.69 2.04 14.12
N GLU A 71 1.08 2.39 15.25
CA GLU A 71 -0.36 2.43 15.42
C GLU A 71 -0.85 3.88 15.39
N PHE A 72 -2.06 4.08 14.87
CA PHE A 72 -2.67 5.39 14.71
C PHE A 72 -4.08 5.37 15.31
N GLY A 73 -4.44 6.45 16.01
CA GLY A 73 -5.81 6.68 16.46
C GLY A 73 -6.64 7.34 15.35
N ASP A 74 -7.02 8.59 15.53
CA ASP A 74 -7.69 9.35 14.48
C ASP A 74 -6.70 9.79 13.40
N PHE A 75 -6.94 9.37 12.16
CA PHE A 75 -6.10 9.78 11.04
C PHE A 75 -6.88 10.05 9.75
N VAL A 76 -6.23 10.81 8.85
CA VAL A 76 -6.57 10.85 7.43
C VAL A 76 -5.42 10.19 6.68
N LEU A 77 -5.75 9.26 5.78
CA LEU A 77 -4.81 8.52 4.95
C LEU A 77 -5.06 8.85 3.48
N GLU A 78 -4.00 9.25 2.78
CA GLU A 78 -4.00 9.42 1.34
C GLU A 78 -2.99 8.44 0.71
N LEU A 79 -3.42 7.73 -0.35
CA LEU A 79 -2.60 6.80 -1.12
C LEU A 79 -3.16 6.62 -2.53
N ASP A 80 -2.29 6.46 -3.51
CA ASP A 80 -2.63 5.92 -4.83
C ASP A 80 -2.58 4.38 -4.83
N TRP A 81 -3.31 3.70 -5.71
CA TRP A 81 -3.21 2.25 -5.85
C TRP A 81 -3.52 1.82 -7.28
N ARG A 82 -3.01 0.65 -7.69
CA ARG A 82 -3.26 0.08 -9.02
C ARG A 82 -3.11 -1.43 -9.03
N PHE A 83 -3.82 -2.08 -9.93
CA PHE A 83 -3.48 -3.46 -10.27
C PHE A 83 -2.11 -3.49 -10.97
N PRO A 84 -1.19 -4.36 -10.53
CA PRO A 84 0.15 -4.41 -11.12
C PRO A 84 0.13 -5.00 -12.53
N ASP A 85 -0.83 -5.89 -12.81
CA ASP A 85 -0.89 -6.71 -14.01
C ASP A 85 -2.22 -6.48 -14.77
N PRO A 86 -2.24 -6.67 -16.11
CA PRO A 86 -3.48 -6.66 -16.87
C PRO A 86 -4.44 -7.74 -16.38
N PRO A 87 -5.76 -7.52 -16.57
CA PRO A 87 -6.72 -8.52 -16.14
C PRO A 87 -6.56 -9.82 -16.93
N VAL A 88 -6.75 -10.94 -16.24
CA VAL A 88 -6.67 -12.29 -16.78
C VAL A 88 -8.03 -12.97 -16.71
N LYS A 89 -8.35 -13.81 -17.68
CA LYS A 89 -9.58 -14.61 -17.65
C LYS A 89 -9.47 -15.69 -16.57
N LYS A 90 -10.42 -15.72 -15.63
CA LYS A 90 -10.50 -16.76 -14.59
C LYS A 90 -11.91 -17.31 -14.49
N MET A 91 -12.00 -18.62 -14.20
CA MET A 91 -13.27 -19.28 -13.90
C MET A 91 -13.62 -19.08 -12.43
N LEU A 92 -14.49 -18.10 -12.14
CA LEU A 92 -14.93 -17.79 -10.78
C LEU A 92 -16.33 -18.32 -10.53
N LYS A 93 -16.63 -18.62 -9.26
CA LYS A 93 -17.97 -19.05 -8.85
C LYS A 93 -18.97 -17.90 -8.98
N ILE A 94 -20.19 -18.22 -9.40
CA ILE A 94 -21.27 -17.25 -9.45
C ILE A 94 -21.93 -17.20 -8.07
N ILE A 95 -22.02 -16.01 -7.48
CA ILE A 95 -22.73 -15.78 -6.23
C ILE A 95 -24.08 -15.14 -6.55
N LEU A 96 -25.15 -15.74 -6.04
CA LEU A 96 -26.50 -15.22 -6.19
C LEU A 96 -26.71 -13.98 -5.29
N PRO A 97 -27.72 -13.13 -5.58
CA PRO A 97 -27.98 -11.94 -4.77
C PRO A 97 -28.27 -12.22 -3.28
N ASN A 98 -28.65 -13.45 -2.93
CA ASN A 98 -28.88 -13.90 -1.56
C ASN A 98 -27.59 -14.32 -0.83
N GLY A 99 -26.43 -14.33 -1.50
CA GLY A 99 -25.14 -14.73 -0.95
C GLY A 99 -24.77 -16.21 -1.16
N ASP A 100 -25.68 -17.03 -1.70
CA ASP A 100 -25.39 -18.44 -1.95
C ASP A 100 -24.58 -18.66 -3.24
N ASP A 101 -23.81 -19.75 -3.28
CA ASP A 101 -23.15 -20.20 -4.50
C ASP A 101 -24.20 -20.72 -5.50
N ALA A 102 -24.20 -20.23 -6.74
CA ALA A 102 -25.04 -20.79 -7.78
C ALA A 102 -24.60 -22.22 -8.12
N LEU A 103 -25.55 -23.14 -8.28
CA LEU A 103 -25.27 -24.54 -8.55
C LEU A 103 -25.73 -24.93 -9.97
N ASN A 104 -25.01 -25.88 -10.56
CA ASN A 104 -25.44 -26.62 -11.74
C ASN A 104 -26.52 -27.65 -11.36
N PRO A 105 -27.25 -28.23 -12.32
CA PRO A 105 -28.26 -29.27 -12.03
C PRO A 105 -27.71 -30.52 -11.32
N ASP A 106 -26.41 -30.80 -11.43
CA ASP A 106 -25.72 -31.89 -10.75
C ASP A 106 -25.29 -31.55 -9.30
N GLY A 107 -25.63 -30.35 -8.81
CA GLY A 107 -25.27 -29.86 -7.49
C GLY A 107 -23.86 -29.29 -7.38
N THR A 108 -23.06 -29.29 -8.45
CA THR A 108 -21.73 -28.67 -8.45
C THR A 108 -21.81 -27.15 -8.53
N ARG A 109 -20.80 -26.45 -8.00
CA ARG A 109 -20.76 -24.98 -8.04
C ARG A 109 -20.57 -24.49 -9.47
N LYS A 110 -21.50 -23.66 -9.93
CA LYS A 110 -21.45 -23.01 -11.23
C LYS A 110 -20.31 -21.99 -11.25
N LYS A 111 -19.51 -22.05 -12.30
CA LYS A 111 -18.42 -21.11 -12.57
C LYS A 111 -18.61 -20.46 -13.93
N GLU A 112 -18.14 -19.23 -14.06
CA GLU A 112 -18.15 -18.49 -15.32
C GLU A 112 -16.78 -17.84 -15.54
N GLU A 113 -16.42 -17.72 -16.82
CA GLU A 113 -15.22 -17.00 -17.21
C GLU A 113 -15.47 -15.51 -17.01
N VAL A 114 -14.72 -14.92 -16.08
CA VAL A 114 -14.74 -13.49 -15.84
C VAL A 114 -13.35 -12.91 -16.06
N LEU A 115 -13.33 -11.68 -16.54
CA LEU A 115 -12.10 -10.91 -16.64
C LEU A 115 -11.71 -10.45 -15.22
N PHE A 116 -10.74 -11.14 -14.63
CA PHE A 116 -10.29 -10.93 -13.26
C PHE A 116 -9.11 -9.95 -13.24
N GLY A 117 -9.28 -8.82 -12.56
CA GLY A 117 -8.28 -7.75 -12.47
C GLY A 117 -7.05 -8.05 -11.61
N GLY A 118 -7.00 -9.20 -10.94
CA GLY A 118 -6.04 -9.44 -9.87
C GLY A 118 -6.58 -8.99 -8.51
N ASP A 119 -5.80 -9.26 -7.46
CA ASP A 119 -5.98 -8.60 -6.16
C ASP A 119 -5.03 -7.39 -6.08
N SER A 120 -5.47 -6.32 -5.42
CA SER A 120 -4.91 -4.96 -5.48
C SER A 120 -3.41 -4.84 -5.13
N GLY A 121 -2.67 -3.98 -5.85
CA GLY A 121 -1.32 -3.52 -5.52
C GLY A 121 -1.28 -2.02 -5.17
N ALA A 122 -0.31 -1.57 -4.38
CA ALA A 122 -0.29 -0.22 -3.78
C ALA A 122 0.87 0.68 -4.30
N THR A 123 0.48 1.82 -4.88
CA THR A 123 1.13 3.16 -4.88
C THR A 123 2.53 3.45 -5.42
N ARG A 124 2.62 4.45 -6.30
CA ARG A 124 3.79 5.33 -6.52
C ARG A 124 3.52 6.65 -5.77
N GLN A 125 4.42 7.06 -4.86
CA GLN A 125 4.43 8.31 -4.05
C GLN A 125 3.59 8.33 -2.75
N PRO A 126 3.92 9.20 -1.75
CA PRO A 126 3.97 8.80 -0.36
C PRO A 126 2.57 8.59 0.21
N THR A 127 2.39 7.40 0.78
CA THR A 127 1.31 7.12 1.72
C THR A 127 1.41 8.13 2.85
N GLU A 128 0.46 9.04 2.99
CA GLU A 128 0.58 10.18 3.91
C GLU A 128 -0.48 10.10 5.01
N VAL A 129 -0.07 10.30 6.26
CA VAL A 129 -0.96 10.24 7.44
C VAL A 129 -1.00 11.59 8.17
N ILE A 130 -2.19 12.16 8.34
CA ILE A 130 -2.43 13.28 9.28
C ILE A 130 -3.04 12.70 10.56
N PRO A 131 -2.35 12.75 11.71
CA PRO A 131 -3.00 12.50 12.99
C PRO A 131 -3.94 13.65 13.33
N LYS A 132 -5.23 13.39 13.59
CA LYS A 132 -6.11 14.43 14.14
C LYS A 132 -5.72 14.66 15.60
N LYS A 133 -5.34 15.88 15.96
CA LYS A 133 -5.24 16.28 17.37
C LYS A 133 -6.62 16.07 18.01
N CYS A 134 -6.70 15.24 19.05
CA CYS A 134 -7.84 15.31 19.96
C CYS A 134 -7.94 16.74 20.50
N SER A 135 -9.07 17.39 20.25
CA SER A 135 -9.45 18.60 20.97
C SER A 135 -9.61 18.22 22.45
N PRO A 136 -9.01 18.96 23.41
CA PRO A 136 -9.23 18.71 24.83
C PRO A 136 -10.68 18.90 25.30
N ASN A 137 -11.57 19.39 24.43
CA ASN A 137 -12.95 19.77 24.74
C ASN A 137 -13.98 19.13 23.78
N ALA A 138 -13.92 17.81 23.56
CA ALA A 138 -15.06 17.09 23.03
C ALA A 138 -15.92 16.62 24.22
N ILE A 139 -17.08 17.25 24.37
CA ILE A 139 -18.13 17.00 25.38
C ILE A 139 -18.71 15.59 25.18
#